data_AF-C3JBR9-F1
#
_entry.id   AF-C3JBR9-F1
#
_cell.length_a   1.000
_cell.length_b   1.000
_cell.length_c   1.000
_cell.angle_alpha   90.00
_cell.angle_beta   90.00
_cell.angle_gamma   90.00
#
_symmetry.space_group_name_H-M   'P 1'
#
loop_
_entity.id
_entity.type
_entity.pdbx_description
1 polymer ?
#
loop_
_entity_poly.entity_id
_entity_poly.type
_entity_poly.pdbx_seq_one_letter_code
_entity_poly.pdbx_strand_id
1 'polypeptide(L)'
;MKKFFAALGALAIVGMVAVGCKGKDPKVEDSITVKQRGKDVTALTMSVGDKVAITTNAASAADGALVVVAKPAGFTVTSSDQNVVAASNTALEAKAAGTAKVTFTSGKAKVEVAVTVKKGEDVTFDPKNFLGKEIYIPSDKKFEMMKDWKAELLKAYGSINWEFTAYDDDKNSERTYLFVAKDGVQSVLGRVTFVHNPTSGPKFISAEAGYQLGFWKKDTQKNLLDLFGFVDNQKLDAKLKDGTPAAGGENKARGLDALMFMKKQTARNGQEYEHVTLQISELQSKSATTLSKRMPYSIPYEK
;
A
#
# COMPACT_ATOMS: atom_id res chain seq x y z
N MET A 1 45.39 -3.96 3.67
CA MET A 1 44.94 -2.56 3.52
C MET A 1 43.52 -2.53 2.95
N LYS A 2 42.53 -2.16 3.77
CA LYS A 2 41.45 -1.20 3.47
C LYS A 2 40.50 -1.16 4.68
N LYS A 3 40.38 0.03 5.24
CA LYS A 3 39.61 0.42 6.42
C LYS A 3 38.18 0.79 6.01
N PHE A 4 37.33 0.99 7.04
CA PHE A 4 36.15 1.87 7.12
C PHE A 4 34.77 1.20 6.88
N PHE A 5 33.72 1.43 7.69
CA PHE A 5 33.48 2.18 8.92
C PHE A 5 32.30 1.50 9.64
N ALA A 6 32.46 1.10 10.90
CA ALA A 6 31.34 0.83 11.80
C ALA A 6 31.05 2.12 12.58
N ALA A 7 30.03 2.86 12.18
CA ALA A 7 29.51 4.00 12.94
C ALA A 7 28.54 3.47 14.00
N LEU A 8 29.11 2.94 15.09
CA LEU A 8 28.40 2.73 16.34
C LEU A 8 28.20 4.11 16.96
N GLY A 9 27.02 4.70 16.79
CA GLY A 9 26.65 5.96 17.43
C GLY A 9 26.65 5.78 18.94
N ALA A 10 27.75 6.19 19.58
CA ALA A 10 27.91 6.21 21.01
C ALA A 10 26.88 7.17 21.64
N LEU A 11 25.97 6.63 22.45
CA LEU A 11 25.20 7.43 23.39
C LEU A 11 26.18 7.86 24.49
N ALA A 12 26.64 9.10 24.45
CA ALA A 12 27.56 9.65 25.44
C ALA A 12 26.88 9.67 26.81
N ILE A 13 27.31 8.75 27.68
CA ILE A 13 27.06 8.79 29.11
C ILE A 13 27.97 9.89 29.67
N VAL A 14 27.45 11.10 29.84
CA VAL A 14 28.10 12.12 30.68
C VAL A 14 27.60 11.91 32.10
N GLY A 15 28.19 10.92 32.78
CA GLY A 15 28.13 10.81 34.23
C GLY A 15 29.28 11.63 34.82
N MET A 16 29.03 12.90 35.13
CA MET A 16 29.87 13.63 36.07
C MET A 16 29.79 12.92 37.43
N VAL A 17 30.86 12.23 37.83
CA VAL A 17 30.99 11.67 39.17
C VAL A 17 31.47 12.80 40.08
N ALA A 18 30.52 13.58 40.60
CA ALA A 18 30.73 14.35 41.81
C ALA A 18 30.59 13.41 43.01
N VAL A 19 31.66 13.31 43.79
CA VAL A 19 31.74 12.57 45.04
C VAL A 19 30.88 13.27 46.10
N GLY A 20 30.01 12.52 46.78
CA GLY A 20 29.50 12.88 48.11
C GLY A 20 28.07 13.40 48.17
N CYS A 21 27.12 12.48 48.37
CA CYS A 21 26.08 12.56 49.41
C CYS A 21 25.19 11.30 49.32
N LYS A 22 24.99 10.60 50.45
CA LYS A 22 23.92 9.61 50.60
C LYS A 22 22.58 10.32 50.33
N GLY A 23 21.96 10.07 49.19
CA GLY A 23 20.65 10.65 48.87
C GLY A 23 20.04 9.98 47.65
N LYS A 24 18.98 9.19 47.91
CA LYS A 24 17.94 8.67 46.99
C LYS A 24 18.38 8.35 45.56
N ASP A 25 18.20 7.08 45.17
CA ASP A 25 18.28 6.64 43.77
C ASP A 25 17.61 7.66 42.84
N PRO A 26 18.23 8.01 41.69
CA PRO A 26 17.64 8.95 40.74
C PRO A 26 16.25 8.44 40.36
N LYS A 27 15.23 9.21 40.71
CA LYS A 27 13.84 8.89 40.43
C LYS A 27 13.68 8.89 38.91
N VAL A 28 13.53 7.70 38.31
CA VAL A 28 13.24 7.58 36.88
C VAL A 28 11.90 8.27 36.64
N GLU A 29 11.90 9.34 35.85
CA GLU A 29 10.68 10.04 35.49
C GLU A 29 9.83 9.18 34.56
N ASP A 30 8.52 9.13 34.86
CA ASP A 30 7.55 8.44 34.02
C ASP A 30 7.48 9.13 32.66
N SER A 31 7.65 8.37 31.58
CA SER A 31 7.53 8.88 30.22
C SER A 31 6.97 7.82 29.30
N ILE A 32 6.19 8.26 28.30
CA ILE A 32 5.70 7.40 27.23
C ILE A 32 5.63 8.18 25.93
N THR A 33 6.04 7.55 24.83
CA THR A 33 5.92 8.09 23.48
C THR A 33 5.32 7.04 22.55
N VAL A 34 4.55 7.49 21.57
CA VAL A 34 3.91 6.64 20.56
C VAL A 34 4.27 7.20 19.20
N LYS A 35 5.02 6.43 18.41
CA LYS A 35 5.52 6.84 17.10
C LYS A 35 5.09 5.91 15.99
N GLN A 36 4.86 6.45 14.80
CA GLN A 36 4.68 5.67 13.57
C GLN A 36 5.65 6.23 12.53
N ARG A 37 6.47 5.35 11.93
CA ARG A 37 7.52 5.75 10.97
C ARG A 37 8.42 6.88 11.50
N GLY A 38 8.77 6.82 12.79
CA GLY A 38 9.65 7.79 13.47
C GLY A 38 9.00 9.12 13.88
N LYS A 39 7.72 9.35 13.57
CA LYS A 39 6.99 10.57 13.92
C LYS A 39 6.01 10.33 15.06
N ASP A 40 5.82 11.32 15.91
CA ASP A 40 4.82 11.26 16.98
C ASP A 40 3.41 11.15 16.40
N VAL A 41 2.59 10.30 17.02
CA VAL A 41 1.22 10.03 16.58
C VAL A 41 0.25 10.70 17.54
N THR A 42 -0.55 11.62 17.01
CA THR A 42 -1.66 12.25 17.75
C THR A 42 -3.02 11.83 17.21
N ALA A 43 -3.06 11.37 15.96
CA ALA A 43 -4.25 10.82 15.33
C ALA A 43 -3.91 9.66 14.39
N LEU A 44 -4.85 8.72 14.26
CA LEU A 44 -4.77 7.57 13.39
C LEU A 44 -6.12 7.39 12.67
N THR A 45 -6.08 7.12 11.37
CA THR A 45 -7.28 6.72 10.62
C THR A 45 -7.17 5.25 10.24
N MET A 46 -8.23 4.49 10.48
CA MET A 46 -8.32 3.06 10.17
C MET A 46 -9.60 2.79 9.36
N SER A 47 -9.62 1.68 8.64
CA SER A 47 -10.84 1.12 8.04
C SER A 47 -11.39 0.02 8.93
N VAL A 48 -12.70 -0.23 8.90
CA VAL A 48 -13.28 -1.41 9.57
C VAL A 48 -12.54 -2.68 9.12
N GLY A 49 -12.12 -3.50 10.08
CA GLY A 49 -11.33 -4.72 9.87
C GLY A 49 -9.81 -4.53 9.85
N ASP A 50 -9.30 -3.30 9.88
CA ASP A 50 -7.85 -3.06 9.93
C ASP A 50 -7.27 -3.41 11.31
N LYS A 51 -6.01 -3.87 11.29
CA LYS A 51 -5.21 -4.17 12.46
C LYS A 51 -3.87 -3.44 12.41
N VAL A 52 -3.55 -2.71 13.48
CA VAL A 52 -2.27 -2.00 13.63
C VAL A 52 -1.51 -2.60 14.79
N ALA A 53 -0.34 -3.17 14.50
CA ALA A 53 0.53 -3.75 15.53
C ALA A 53 1.16 -2.66 16.40
N ILE A 54 1.40 -2.99 17.67
CA ILE A 54 2.12 -2.19 18.65
C ILE A 54 3.38 -2.95 19.06
N THR A 55 4.53 -2.29 19.03
CA THR A 55 5.83 -2.86 19.40
C THR A 55 6.63 -1.89 20.25
N THR A 56 7.54 -2.41 21.08
CA THR A 56 8.52 -1.61 21.81
C THR A 56 9.86 -1.51 21.08
N ASN A 57 10.09 -2.36 20.09
CA ASN A 57 11.34 -2.39 19.33
C ASN A 57 11.18 -1.71 17.97
N ALA A 58 11.76 -0.52 17.84
CA ALA A 58 11.76 0.24 16.60
C ALA A 58 12.48 -0.48 15.45
N ALA A 59 13.54 -1.25 15.75
CA ALA A 59 14.39 -1.88 14.73
C ALA A 59 13.70 -3.06 14.02
N SER A 60 12.72 -3.68 14.68
CA SER A 60 11.95 -4.82 14.15
C SER A 60 10.48 -4.47 13.88
N ALA A 61 10.12 -3.17 13.88
CA ALA A 61 8.76 -2.73 13.66
C ALA A 61 8.36 -2.97 12.19
N ALA A 62 7.22 -3.64 11.98
CA ALA A 62 6.62 -3.73 10.66
C ALA A 62 6.22 -2.33 10.14
N ASP A 63 6.17 -2.15 8.82
CA ASP A 63 5.76 -0.87 8.24
C ASP A 63 4.34 -0.48 8.68
N GLY A 64 4.21 0.71 9.27
CA GLY A 64 2.97 1.24 9.83
C GLY A 64 2.63 0.76 11.25
N ALA A 65 3.48 -0.04 11.91
CA ALA A 65 3.30 -0.35 13.33
C ALA A 65 3.50 0.89 14.22
N LEU A 66 2.82 0.91 15.37
CA LEU A 66 3.07 1.87 16.43
C LEU A 66 4.24 1.40 17.28
N VAL A 67 5.26 2.25 17.42
CA VAL A 67 6.41 2.03 18.29
C VAL A 67 6.19 2.80 19.58
N VAL A 68 6.15 2.08 20.70
CA VAL A 68 5.94 2.64 22.04
C VAL A 68 7.22 2.54 22.85
N VAL A 69 7.72 3.69 23.31
CA VAL A 69 8.86 3.75 24.24
C VAL A 69 8.35 4.29 25.56
N ALA A 70 8.47 3.48 26.61
CA ALA A 70 7.95 3.77 27.95
C ALA A 70 9.04 3.63 29.02
N LYS A 71 9.00 4.51 30.03
CA LYS A 71 9.79 4.43 31.26
C LYS A 71 8.84 4.66 32.45
N PRO A 72 8.84 3.82 33.50
CA PRO A 72 9.52 2.51 33.57
C PRO A 72 9.07 1.55 32.45
N ALA A 73 9.81 0.46 32.26
CA ALA A 73 9.48 -0.50 31.20
C ALA A 73 8.07 -1.07 31.41
N GLY A 74 7.27 -1.08 30.35
CA GLY A 74 5.88 -1.51 30.37
C GLY A 74 4.91 -0.35 30.16
N PHE A 75 3.76 -0.67 29.57
CA PHE A 75 2.67 0.26 29.33
C PHE A 75 1.35 -0.50 29.28
N THR A 76 0.25 0.24 29.40
CA THR A 76 -1.10 -0.25 29.13
C THR A 76 -1.72 0.55 28.00
N VAL A 77 -2.58 -0.11 27.23
CA VAL A 77 -3.34 0.50 26.15
C VAL A 77 -4.82 0.29 26.40
N THR A 78 -5.58 1.37 26.41
CA THR A 78 -7.04 1.32 26.53
C THR A 78 -7.69 2.13 25.42
N SER A 79 -8.89 1.72 25.02
CA SER A 79 -9.74 2.48 24.12
C SER A 79 -10.91 3.07 24.89
N SER A 80 -11.31 4.30 24.55
CA SER A 80 -12.55 4.89 25.05
C SER A 80 -13.80 4.17 24.55
N ASP A 81 -13.69 3.43 23.44
CA ASP A 81 -14.77 2.62 22.89
C ASP A 81 -14.19 1.34 22.25
N GLN A 82 -14.32 0.22 22.98
CA GLN A 82 -13.82 -1.09 22.55
C GLN A 82 -14.65 -1.70 21.39
N ASN A 83 -15.87 -1.21 21.15
CA ASN A 83 -16.71 -1.65 20.04
C ASN A 83 -16.34 -0.97 18.72
N VAL A 84 -15.69 0.20 18.77
CA VAL A 84 -15.16 0.91 17.60
C VAL A 84 -13.70 0.51 17.36
N VAL A 85 -12.85 0.63 18.39
CA VAL A 85 -11.44 0.23 18.35
C VAL A 85 -11.14 -0.68 19.53
N ALA A 86 -10.95 -1.97 19.27
CA ALA A 86 -10.47 -2.89 20.28
C ALA A 86 -8.97 -2.64 20.49
N ALA A 87 -8.56 -2.35 21.72
CA ALA A 87 -7.18 -2.01 22.04
C ALA A 87 -6.57 -3.01 23.01
N SER A 88 -5.36 -3.46 22.71
CA SER A 88 -4.51 -4.27 23.59
C SER A 88 -3.07 -3.75 23.57
N ASN A 89 -2.21 -4.30 24.42
CA ASN A 89 -0.79 -3.91 24.46
C ASN A 89 0.00 -4.28 23.20
N THR A 90 -0.57 -5.11 22.31
CA THR A 90 0.11 -5.61 21.10
C THR A 90 -0.54 -5.17 19.80
N ALA A 91 -1.80 -4.71 19.82
CA ALA A 91 -2.47 -4.24 18.61
C ALA A 91 -3.70 -3.36 18.90
N LEU A 92 -4.05 -2.55 17.89
CA LEU A 92 -5.35 -1.91 17.73
C LEU A 92 -6.11 -2.61 16.59
N GLU A 93 -7.38 -2.94 16.81
CA GLU A 93 -8.26 -3.56 15.81
C GLU A 93 -9.51 -2.71 15.60
N ALA A 94 -9.75 -2.27 14.37
CA ALA A 94 -10.93 -1.50 14.01
C ALA A 94 -12.14 -2.43 13.83
N LYS A 95 -13.13 -2.32 14.73
CA LYS A 95 -14.30 -3.21 14.81
C LYS A 95 -15.54 -2.61 14.15
N ALA A 96 -15.77 -1.31 14.34
CA ALA A 96 -16.90 -0.59 13.77
C ALA A 96 -16.51 0.83 13.40
N ALA A 97 -17.27 1.45 12.49
CA ALA A 97 -17.06 2.85 12.12
C ALA A 97 -17.40 3.79 13.30
N GLY A 98 -16.64 4.86 13.44
CA GLY A 98 -16.78 5.81 14.54
C GLY A 98 -15.45 6.41 14.96
N THR A 99 -15.43 7.09 16.09
CA THR A 99 -14.22 7.67 16.68
C THR A 99 -13.99 7.12 18.07
N ALA A 100 -12.77 6.72 18.36
CA ALA A 100 -12.34 6.31 19.70
C ALA A 100 -11.05 7.05 20.07
N LYS A 101 -10.80 7.24 21.36
CA LYS A 101 -9.54 7.74 21.87
C LYS A 101 -8.78 6.57 22.48
N VAL A 102 -7.60 6.28 21.94
CA VAL A 102 -6.70 5.25 22.46
C VAL A 102 -5.68 5.90 23.39
N THR A 103 -5.60 5.42 24.62
CA THR A 103 -4.72 5.96 25.66
C THR A 103 -3.61 4.97 25.96
N PHE A 104 -2.37 5.41 25.83
CA PHE A 104 -1.18 4.69 26.23
C PHE A 104 -0.69 5.25 27.57
N THR A 105 -0.51 4.40 28.57
CA THR A 105 -0.10 4.83 29.93
C THR A 105 1.14 4.06 30.38
N SER A 106 2.10 4.77 30.98
CA SER A 106 3.22 4.17 31.74
C SER A 106 3.46 4.99 33.00
N GLY A 107 3.27 4.37 34.17
CA GLY A 107 3.22 5.09 35.44
C GLY A 107 2.16 6.21 35.40
N LYS A 108 2.57 7.45 35.61
CA LYS A 108 1.73 8.65 35.51
C LYS A 108 1.72 9.31 34.13
N ALA A 109 2.62 8.90 33.23
CA ALA A 109 2.69 9.46 31.89
C ALA A 109 1.59 8.89 31.01
N LYS A 110 0.97 9.74 30.19
CA LYS A 110 -0.07 9.36 29.24
C LYS A 110 0.14 9.98 27.87
N VAL A 111 -0.17 9.23 26.82
CA VAL A 111 -0.31 9.72 25.45
C VAL A 111 -1.68 9.28 24.93
N GLU A 112 -2.42 10.22 24.37
CA GLU A 112 -3.75 9.98 23.80
C GLU A 112 -3.65 10.11 22.28
N VAL A 113 -4.12 9.09 21.56
CA VAL A 113 -4.20 9.06 20.10
C VAL A 113 -5.67 9.05 19.71
N ALA A 114 -6.10 10.04 18.93
CA ALA A 114 -7.43 10.07 18.36
C ALA A 114 -7.52 9.08 17.19
N VAL A 115 -8.36 8.06 17.29
CA VAL A 115 -8.56 7.05 16.24
C VAL A 115 -9.91 7.26 15.57
N THR A 116 -9.90 7.44 14.25
CA THR A 116 -11.12 7.48 13.44
C THR A 116 -11.19 6.22 12.60
N VAL A 117 -12.25 5.43 12.78
CA VAL A 117 -12.54 4.25 11.96
C VAL A 117 -13.60 4.63 10.94
N LYS A 118 -13.29 4.48 9.65
CA LYS A 118 -14.22 4.77 8.57
C LYS A 118 -14.90 3.49 8.07
N LYS A 119 -16.20 3.57 7.79
CA LYS A 119 -16.89 2.56 6.98
C LYS A 119 -16.43 2.72 5.53
N GLY A 120 -16.39 1.63 4.76
CA GLY A 120 -16.10 1.71 3.32
C GLY A 120 -17.04 2.67 2.58
N GLU A 121 -18.28 2.82 3.05
CA GLU A 121 -19.29 3.71 2.47
C GLU A 121 -19.01 5.21 2.70
N ASP A 122 -18.30 5.60 3.77
CA ASP A 122 -17.99 7.00 4.10
C ASP A 122 -16.78 7.55 3.32
N VAL A 123 -16.03 6.65 2.69
CA VAL A 123 -14.89 7.04 1.85
C VAL A 123 -15.42 7.55 0.52
N THR A 124 -14.96 8.67 0.01
CA THR A 124 -15.29 9.11 -1.36
C THR A 124 -14.20 8.66 -2.32
N PHE A 125 -14.56 8.37 -3.57
CA PHE A 125 -13.62 8.11 -4.65
C PHE A 125 -14.05 8.92 -5.89
N ASP A 126 -13.10 9.29 -6.75
CA ASP A 126 -13.41 9.94 -8.02
C ASP A 126 -13.45 8.88 -9.14
N PRO A 127 -14.61 8.58 -9.75
CA PRO A 127 -14.70 7.57 -10.80
C PRO A 127 -13.84 7.89 -12.04
N LYS A 128 -13.41 9.14 -12.23
CA LYS A 128 -12.49 9.53 -13.32
C LYS A 128 -11.07 8.96 -13.14
N ASN A 129 -10.75 8.47 -11.94
CA ASN A 129 -9.45 7.90 -11.63
C ASN A 129 -9.28 6.44 -12.12
N PHE A 130 -10.33 5.83 -12.65
CA PHE A 130 -10.23 4.56 -13.35
C PHE A 130 -9.52 4.70 -14.71
N LEU A 131 -8.45 3.93 -14.89
CA LEU A 131 -7.83 3.68 -16.19
C LEU A 131 -8.55 2.52 -16.87
N GLY A 132 -8.95 2.69 -18.13
CA GLY A 132 -9.68 1.65 -18.89
C GLY A 132 -10.97 1.16 -18.22
N LYS A 133 -11.54 1.93 -17.27
CA LYS A 133 -12.69 1.55 -16.40
C LYS A 133 -12.44 0.37 -15.44
N GLU A 134 -11.21 -0.14 -15.33
CA GLU A 134 -10.92 -1.35 -14.53
C GLU A 134 -9.77 -1.17 -13.51
N ILE A 135 -8.82 -0.27 -13.77
CA ILE A 135 -7.70 -0.03 -12.85
C ILE A 135 -7.91 1.29 -12.12
N TYR A 136 -8.29 1.25 -10.84
CA TYR A 136 -8.44 2.46 -10.04
C TYR A 136 -7.10 2.91 -9.45
N ILE A 137 -6.70 4.15 -9.73
CA ILE A 137 -5.51 4.76 -9.11
C ILE A 137 -5.89 6.17 -8.65
N PRO A 138 -5.91 6.49 -7.35
CA PRO A 138 -6.14 7.86 -6.89
C PRO A 138 -5.11 8.83 -7.51
N SER A 139 -5.57 9.93 -8.09
CA SER A 139 -4.69 10.90 -8.77
C SER A 139 -3.90 11.80 -7.82
N ASP A 140 -4.38 11.97 -6.60
CA ASP A 140 -3.85 12.86 -5.57
C ASP A 140 -2.95 12.14 -4.55
N LYS A 141 -2.81 10.81 -4.67
CA LYS A 141 -2.03 9.99 -3.74
C LYS A 141 -0.84 9.35 -4.42
N LYS A 142 0.25 9.23 -3.66
CA LYS A 142 1.45 8.52 -4.08
C LYS A 142 1.36 7.04 -3.74
N PHE A 143 2.03 6.19 -4.52
CA PHE A 143 2.08 4.74 -4.30
C PHE A 143 2.70 4.40 -2.93
N GLU A 144 3.53 5.28 -2.36
CA GLU A 144 4.04 5.14 -1.00
C GLU A 144 2.91 5.04 0.06
N MET A 145 1.75 5.63 -0.20
CA MET A 145 0.57 5.59 0.68
C MET A 145 -0.41 4.46 0.33
N MET A 146 -0.06 3.54 -0.58
CA MET A 146 -0.99 2.54 -1.12
C MET A 146 -1.62 1.63 -0.05
N LYS A 147 -0.92 1.37 1.05
CA LYS A 147 -1.46 0.63 2.21
C LYS A 147 -2.71 1.32 2.80
N ASP A 148 -2.77 2.64 2.72
CA ASP A 148 -3.88 3.43 3.27
C ASP A 148 -5.05 3.57 2.27
N TRP A 149 -4.95 2.97 1.09
CA TRP A 149 -5.98 3.08 0.04
C TRP A 149 -7.11 2.06 0.18
N LYS A 150 -6.97 1.05 1.04
CA LYS A 150 -7.86 -0.12 1.11
C LYS A 150 -9.35 0.23 1.07
N ALA A 151 -9.82 1.14 1.93
CA ALA A 151 -11.24 1.50 1.97
C ALA A 151 -11.73 2.22 0.70
N GLU A 152 -10.87 3.03 0.08
CA GLU A 152 -11.19 3.68 -1.20
C GLU A 152 -11.23 2.67 -2.34
N LEU A 153 -10.28 1.73 -2.37
CA LEU A 153 -10.27 0.63 -3.34
C LEU A 153 -11.53 -0.24 -3.20
N LEU A 154 -11.91 -0.61 -1.98
CA LEU A 154 -13.13 -1.39 -1.73
C LEU A 154 -14.38 -0.67 -2.28
N LYS A 155 -14.47 0.65 -2.09
CA LYS A 155 -15.60 1.41 -2.63
C LYS A 155 -15.55 1.56 -4.15
N ALA A 156 -14.37 1.85 -4.72
CA ALA A 156 -14.18 2.01 -6.15
C ALA A 156 -14.50 0.69 -6.88
N TYR A 157 -13.89 -0.43 -6.47
CA TYR A 157 -14.11 -1.74 -7.10
C TYR A 157 -15.54 -2.28 -6.87
N GLY A 158 -16.15 -1.97 -5.73
CA GLY A 158 -17.57 -2.24 -5.51
C GLY A 158 -18.49 -1.56 -6.54
N SER A 159 -18.11 -0.39 -7.07
CA SER A 159 -18.91 0.33 -8.09
C SER A 159 -18.88 -0.31 -9.49
N ILE A 160 -17.90 -1.17 -9.77
CA ILE A 160 -17.76 -1.88 -11.06
C ILE A 160 -18.02 -3.39 -10.93
N ASN A 161 -18.63 -3.83 -9.81
CA ASN A 161 -18.91 -5.23 -9.51
C ASN A 161 -17.69 -6.15 -9.47
N TRP A 162 -16.56 -5.64 -9.01
CA TRP A 162 -15.41 -6.45 -8.65
C TRP A 162 -15.43 -6.74 -7.15
N GLU A 163 -14.75 -7.80 -6.75
CA GLU A 163 -14.68 -8.21 -5.35
C GLU A 163 -13.24 -8.26 -4.86
N PHE A 164 -13.09 -7.88 -3.59
CA PHE A 164 -11.86 -8.05 -2.85
C PHE A 164 -11.72 -9.51 -2.45
N THR A 165 -10.59 -10.12 -2.77
CA THR A 165 -10.28 -11.50 -2.41
C THR A 165 -8.88 -11.60 -1.82
N ALA A 166 -8.64 -12.64 -1.03
CA ALA A 166 -7.34 -12.96 -0.49
C ALA A 166 -6.63 -13.95 -1.43
N TYR A 167 -5.30 -13.97 -1.40
CA TYR A 167 -4.60 -15.13 -1.94
C TYR A 167 -4.84 -16.34 -1.02
N ASP A 168 -4.78 -17.55 -1.58
CA ASP A 168 -4.87 -18.80 -0.81
C ASP A 168 -3.80 -18.88 0.30
N ASP A 169 -2.71 -18.09 0.19
CA ASP A 169 -1.71 -17.88 1.24
C ASP A 169 -1.84 -16.52 1.95
N ASP A 170 -2.27 -16.56 3.21
CA ASP A 170 -2.62 -15.39 4.01
C ASP A 170 -1.48 -14.35 4.16
N LYS A 171 -0.21 -14.78 4.04
CA LYS A 171 0.96 -13.88 4.12
C LYS A 171 1.01 -12.82 3.00
N ASN A 172 0.38 -13.09 1.85
CA ASN A 172 0.33 -12.12 0.74
C ASN A 172 -0.79 -11.09 0.93
N SER A 173 -1.83 -11.41 1.68
CA SER A 173 -2.91 -10.49 2.05
C SER A 173 -2.43 -9.35 2.95
N GLU A 174 -1.33 -9.55 3.70
CA GLU A 174 -0.67 -8.49 4.47
C GLU A 174 0.16 -7.51 3.62
N ARG A 175 0.39 -7.86 2.34
CA ARG A 175 1.29 -7.12 1.43
C ARG A 175 0.60 -6.56 0.20
N THR A 176 -0.60 -7.04 -0.08
CA THR A 176 -1.32 -6.76 -1.30
C THR A 176 -2.81 -6.55 -1.06
N TYR A 177 -3.44 -5.76 -1.93
CA TYR A 177 -4.88 -5.77 -2.09
C TYR A 177 -5.23 -6.35 -3.46
N LEU A 178 -6.01 -7.43 -3.47
CA LEU A 178 -6.34 -8.18 -4.66
C LEU A 178 -7.82 -8.02 -4.98
N PHE A 179 -8.11 -7.66 -6.23
CA PHE A 179 -9.46 -7.53 -6.76
C PHE A 179 -9.62 -8.40 -8.01
N VAL A 180 -10.76 -9.08 -8.10
CA VAL A 180 -11.16 -9.90 -9.24
C VAL A 180 -12.56 -9.52 -9.69
N ALA A 181 -12.83 -9.65 -10.99
CA ALA A 181 -14.17 -9.45 -11.52
C ALA A 181 -15.11 -10.55 -10.99
N LYS A 182 -16.34 -10.18 -10.60
CA LYS A 182 -17.36 -11.16 -10.21
C LYS A 182 -17.83 -11.97 -11.42
N ASP A 183 -18.38 -13.14 -11.16
CA ASP A 183 -18.98 -13.98 -12.20
C ASP A 183 -19.99 -13.18 -13.05
N GLY A 184 -19.85 -13.29 -14.36
CA GLY A 184 -20.70 -12.60 -15.34
C GLY A 184 -20.32 -11.15 -15.63
N VAL A 185 -19.32 -10.57 -14.94
CA VAL A 185 -18.80 -9.24 -15.27
C VAL A 185 -17.88 -9.34 -16.49
N GLN A 186 -18.24 -8.63 -17.57
CA GLN A 186 -17.38 -8.49 -18.73
C GLN A 186 -16.19 -7.59 -18.38
N SER A 187 -14.98 -8.10 -18.55
CA SER A 187 -13.74 -7.42 -18.16
C SER A 187 -12.60 -7.75 -19.13
N VAL A 188 -11.73 -6.77 -19.38
CA VAL A 188 -10.48 -6.95 -20.14
C VAL A 188 -9.42 -7.61 -19.26
N LEU A 189 -9.45 -7.33 -17.96
CA LEU A 189 -8.56 -7.88 -16.94
C LEU A 189 -9.24 -8.99 -16.13
N GLY A 190 -8.51 -10.03 -15.76
CA GLY A 190 -8.99 -11.04 -14.81
C GLY A 190 -8.69 -10.69 -13.35
N ARG A 191 -7.66 -9.87 -13.11
CA ARG A 191 -7.15 -9.55 -11.78
C ARG A 191 -6.47 -8.20 -11.75
N VAL A 192 -6.63 -7.46 -10.64
CA VAL A 192 -5.79 -6.32 -10.29
C VAL A 192 -5.27 -6.48 -8.85
N THR A 193 -3.96 -6.41 -8.69
CA THR A 193 -3.25 -6.53 -7.42
C THR A 193 -2.47 -5.25 -7.12
N PHE A 194 -2.76 -4.63 -5.98
CA PHE A 194 -2.06 -3.47 -5.45
C PHE A 194 -0.96 -3.95 -4.49
N VAL A 195 0.30 -3.92 -4.90
CA VAL A 195 1.44 -4.42 -4.12
C VAL A 195 2.00 -3.29 -3.26
N HIS A 196 1.47 -3.16 -2.04
CA HIS A 196 1.78 -2.07 -1.13
C HIS A 196 2.93 -2.38 -0.16
N ASN A 197 3.43 -3.61 -0.08
CA ASN A 197 4.61 -4.00 0.70
C ASN A 197 5.45 -5.07 -0.03
N PRO A 198 6.13 -4.71 -1.14
CA PRO A 198 6.92 -5.66 -1.92
C PRO A 198 8.14 -6.16 -1.16
N THR A 199 8.64 -7.35 -1.52
CA THR A 199 9.89 -7.90 -0.96
C THR A 199 11.13 -7.12 -1.40
N SER A 200 11.08 -6.50 -2.58
CA SER A 200 12.13 -5.66 -3.13
C SER A 200 11.54 -4.65 -4.12
N GLY A 201 12.22 -3.52 -4.27
CA GLY A 201 11.80 -2.46 -5.20
C GLY A 201 10.65 -1.58 -4.69
N PRO A 202 10.19 -0.63 -5.53
CA PRO A 202 9.09 0.27 -5.18
C PRO A 202 7.74 -0.46 -5.19
N LYS A 203 6.74 0.13 -4.53
CA LYS A 203 5.33 -0.29 -4.59
C LYS A 203 4.83 -0.19 -6.03
N PHE A 204 3.95 -1.09 -6.44
CA PHE A 204 3.46 -1.18 -7.82
C PHE A 204 2.06 -1.80 -7.89
N ILE A 205 1.43 -1.71 -9.04
CA ILE A 205 0.16 -2.39 -9.34
C ILE A 205 0.43 -3.45 -10.42
N SER A 206 -0.12 -4.64 -10.26
CA SER A 206 -0.09 -5.72 -11.25
C SER A 206 -1.52 -5.98 -11.73
N ALA A 207 -1.79 -5.74 -13.01
CA ALA A 207 -3.05 -6.06 -13.66
C ALA A 207 -2.82 -7.21 -14.66
N GLU A 208 -3.66 -8.24 -14.63
CA GLU A 208 -3.38 -9.50 -15.32
C GLU A 208 -4.60 -10.07 -16.02
N ALA A 209 -4.38 -10.73 -17.16
CA ALA A 209 -5.41 -11.42 -17.93
C ALA A 209 -4.81 -12.59 -18.73
N GLY A 210 -5.64 -13.62 -18.94
CA GLY A 210 -5.35 -14.69 -19.89
C GLY A 210 -6.06 -14.43 -21.21
N TYR A 211 -5.33 -14.48 -22.32
CA TYR A 211 -5.87 -14.34 -23.67
C TYR A 211 -5.61 -15.59 -24.50
N GLN A 212 -6.40 -15.78 -25.56
CA GLN A 212 -6.18 -16.87 -26.51
C GLN A 212 -4.81 -16.73 -27.20
N LEU A 213 -4.24 -17.86 -27.64
CA LEU A 213 -2.98 -17.87 -28.37
C LEU A 213 -3.04 -16.98 -29.62
N GLY A 214 -1.95 -16.25 -29.88
CA GLY A 214 -1.87 -15.30 -31.00
C GLY A 214 -2.50 -13.94 -30.70
N PHE A 215 -2.88 -13.69 -29.44
CA PHE A 215 -3.28 -12.38 -28.97
C PHE A 215 -2.09 -11.41 -29.00
N TRP A 216 -0.89 -11.83 -28.57
CA TRP A 216 0.29 -10.98 -28.41
C TRP A 216 0.89 -10.55 -29.76
N LYS A 217 0.45 -9.39 -30.24
CA LYS A 217 0.85 -8.75 -31.49
C LYS A 217 1.04 -7.26 -31.23
N LYS A 218 1.77 -6.58 -32.11
CA LYS A 218 2.02 -5.14 -31.99
C LYS A 218 0.75 -4.31 -31.78
N ASP A 219 -0.30 -4.60 -32.55
CA ASP A 219 -1.54 -3.84 -32.51
C ASP A 219 -2.33 -4.08 -31.22
N THR A 220 -2.38 -5.32 -30.72
CA THR A 220 -3.05 -5.64 -29.46
C THR A 220 -2.27 -5.09 -28.26
N GLN A 221 -0.93 -5.11 -28.31
CA GLN A 221 -0.09 -4.44 -27.31
C GLN A 221 -0.41 -2.94 -27.23
N LYS A 222 -0.48 -2.28 -28.40
CA LYS A 222 -0.82 -0.86 -28.49
C LYS A 222 -2.22 -0.59 -27.94
N ASN A 223 -3.21 -1.38 -28.37
CA ASN A 223 -4.60 -1.19 -27.96
C ASN A 223 -4.78 -1.35 -26.44
N LEU A 224 -4.09 -2.31 -25.81
CA LEU A 224 -4.12 -2.45 -24.35
C LEU A 224 -3.47 -1.26 -23.65
N LEU A 225 -2.29 -0.80 -24.10
CA LEU A 225 -1.64 0.37 -23.51
C LEU A 225 -2.51 1.62 -23.67
N ASP A 226 -3.10 1.83 -24.84
CA ASP A 226 -4.01 2.96 -25.12
C ASP A 226 -5.28 2.89 -24.25
N LEU A 227 -5.88 1.71 -24.09
CA LEU A 227 -7.07 1.49 -23.25
C LEU A 227 -6.84 1.97 -21.82
N PHE A 228 -5.66 1.69 -21.25
CA PHE A 228 -5.30 2.10 -19.89
C PHE A 228 -4.58 3.46 -19.85
N GLY A 229 -4.54 4.19 -20.96
CA GLY A 229 -4.03 5.57 -21.03
C GLY A 229 -2.51 5.71 -21.07
N PHE A 230 -1.75 4.65 -21.33
CA PHE A 230 -0.30 4.65 -21.47
C PHE A 230 0.12 4.96 -22.92
N VAL A 231 -0.23 6.17 -23.38
CA VAL A 231 -0.10 6.60 -24.78
C VAL A 231 1.23 7.27 -25.12
N ASP A 232 2.03 7.61 -24.11
CA ASP A 232 3.30 8.32 -24.28
C ASP A 232 4.47 7.33 -24.34
N ASN A 233 5.52 7.66 -25.11
CA ASN A 233 6.79 6.92 -25.14
C ASN A 233 6.65 5.39 -25.37
N GLN A 234 5.62 4.96 -26.11
CA GLN A 234 5.33 3.54 -26.30
C GLN A 234 6.49 2.78 -26.97
N LYS A 235 6.83 1.63 -26.41
CA LYS A 235 7.78 0.65 -26.94
C LYS A 235 7.04 -0.66 -27.16
N LEU A 236 6.75 -0.96 -28.42
CA LEU A 236 6.03 -2.16 -28.83
C LEU A 236 7.01 -3.20 -29.38
N ASP A 237 6.62 -4.49 -29.36
CA ASP A 237 7.43 -5.65 -29.75
C ASP A 237 8.84 -5.68 -29.11
N ALA A 238 8.92 -5.18 -27.88
CA ALA A 238 10.13 -5.21 -27.09
C ALA A 238 10.34 -6.59 -26.44
N LYS A 239 11.48 -6.73 -25.76
CA LYS A 239 11.79 -7.89 -24.92
C LYS A 239 12.42 -7.44 -23.62
N LEU A 240 12.13 -8.16 -22.54
CA LEU A 240 12.89 -8.07 -21.31
C LEU A 240 14.30 -8.63 -21.51
N LYS A 241 15.19 -8.42 -20.53
CA LYS A 241 16.58 -8.92 -20.58
C LYS A 241 16.67 -10.44 -20.71
N ASP A 242 15.69 -11.17 -20.17
CA ASP A 242 15.59 -12.62 -20.26
C ASP A 242 14.93 -13.11 -21.57
N GLY A 243 14.62 -12.20 -22.50
CA GLY A 243 13.99 -12.51 -23.77
C GLY A 243 12.46 -12.57 -23.73
N THR A 244 11.83 -12.41 -22.56
CA THR A 244 10.37 -12.40 -22.42
C THR A 244 9.76 -11.30 -23.30
N PRO A 245 8.77 -11.62 -24.16
CA PRO A 245 8.07 -10.61 -24.96
C PRO A 245 7.44 -9.53 -24.08
N ALA A 246 7.66 -8.27 -24.45
CA ALA A 246 7.23 -7.14 -23.65
C ALA A 246 6.82 -5.93 -24.51
N ALA A 247 6.06 -5.04 -23.90
CA ALA A 247 5.75 -3.71 -24.40
C ALA A 247 5.74 -2.75 -23.22
N GLY A 248 5.84 -1.45 -23.46
CA GLY A 248 5.76 -0.46 -22.40
C GLY A 248 5.27 0.88 -22.92
N GLY A 249 4.85 1.73 -21.99
CA GLY A 249 4.36 3.07 -22.29
C GLY A 249 4.17 3.87 -21.02
N GLU A 250 4.04 5.17 -21.17
CA GLU A 250 3.88 6.10 -20.07
C GLU A 250 2.50 6.76 -20.14
N ASN A 251 1.96 7.07 -18.97
CA ASN A 251 0.87 8.03 -18.82
C ASN A 251 1.46 9.26 -18.11
N LYS A 252 2.07 10.16 -18.89
CA LYS A 252 2.81 11.31 -18.32
C LYS A 252 1.89 12.24 -17.53
N ALA A 253 0.64 12.37 -17.96
CA ALA A 253 -0.38 13.19 -17.29
C ALA A 253 -0.68 12.70 -15.87
N ARG A 254 -0.63 11.38 -15.64
CA ARG A 254 -0.81 10.75 -14.33
C ARG A 254 0.51 10.48 -13.61
N GLY A 255 1.66 10.74 -14.26
CA GLY A 255 2.97 10.40 -13.74
C GLY A 255 3.12 8.90 -13.50
N LEU A 256 2.69 8.07 -14.45
CA LEU A 256 2.75 6.61 -14.36
C LEU A 256 3.56 6.01 -15.52
N ASP A 257 4.24 4.91 -15.24
CA ASP A 257 4.93 4.05 -16.20
C ASP A 257 4.29 2.66 -16.19
N ALA A 258 4.13 2.08 -17.38
CA ALA A 258 3.61 0.73 -17.57
C ALA A 258 4.63 -0.16 -18.30
N LEU A 259 4.87 -1.32 -17.70
CA LEU A 259 5.56 -2.45 -18.33
C LEU A 259 4.56 -3.59 -18.52
N MET A 260 4.31 -3.96 -19.76
CA MET A 260 3.50 -5.11 -20.12
C MET A 260 4.38 -6.26 -20.59
N PHE A 261 4.15 -7.47 -20.12
CA PHE A 261 4.87 -8.65 -20.60
C PHE A 261 3.96 -9.86 -20.70
N MET A 262 4.33 -10.80 -21.57
CA MET A 262 3.53 -11.99 -21.85
C MET A 262 4.32 -13.27 -21.58
N LYS A 263 3.65 -14.24 -20.96
CA LYS A 263 4.14 -15.62 -20.82
C LYS A 263 3.06 -16.57 -21.30
N LYS A 264 3.46 -17.59 -22.05
CA LYS A 264 2.56 -18.71 -22.35
C LYS A 264 2.37 -19.56 -21.09
N GLN A 265 1.14 -19.95 -20.80
CA GLN A 265 0.79 -20.80 -19.68
C GLN A 265 -0.22 -21.87 -20.09
N THR A 266 -0.32 -22.91 -19.28
CA THR A 266 -1.29 -24.00 -19.46
C THR A 266 -2.25 -23.96 -18.27
N ALA A 267 -3.55 -23.79 -18.55
CA ALA A 267 -4.59 -23.84 -17.55
C ALA A 267 -4.78 -25.28 -17.02
N ARG A 268 -5.48 -25.44 -15.88
CA ARG A 268 -5.71 -26.76 -15.25
C ARG A 268 -6.44 -27.75 -16.17
N ASN A 269 -7.22 -27.25 -17.12
CA ASN A 269 -7.92 -28.04 -18.13
C ASN A 269 -7.04 -28.40 -19.34
N GLY A 270 -5.74 -28.10 -19.32
CA GLY A 270 -4.79 -28.38 -20.40
C GLY A 270 -4.78 -27.35 -21.53
N GLN A 271 -5.63 -26.31 -21.49
CA GLN A 271 -5.64 -25.28 -22.53
C GLN A 271 -4.46 -24.33 -22.37
N GLU A 272 -3.72 -24.12 -23.46
CA GLU A 272 -2.69 -23.10 -23.54
C GLU A 272 -3.29 -21.71 -23.76
N TYR A 273 -2.70 -20.71 -23.12
CA TYR A 273 -3.12 -19.32 -23.24
C TYR A 273 -1.92 -18.38 -23.06
N GLU A 274 -2.08 -17.14 -23.50
CA GLU A 274 -1.11 -16.06 -23.30
C GLU A 274 -1.49 -15.27 -22.06
N HIS A 275 -0.72 -15.45 -20.98
CA HIS A 275 -0.87 -14.70 -19.75
C HIS A 275 -0.14 -13.36 -19.89
N VAL A 276 -0.92 -12.28 -19.92
CA VAL A 276 -0.41 -10.91 -20.03
C VAL A 276 -0.47 -10.25 -18.66
N THR A 277 0.65 -9.65 -18.27
CA THR A 277 0.76 -8.84 -17.04
C THR A 277 1.12 -7.42 -17.41
N LEU A 278 0.33 -6.46 -16.93
CA LEU A 278 0.57 -5.03 -16.95
C LEU A 278 1.01 -4.58 -15.55
N GLN A 279 2.30 -4.30 -15.40
CA GLN A 279 2.87 -3.74 -14.19
C GLN A 279 2.90 -2.22 -14.29
N ILE A 280 2.28 -1.52 -13.34
CA ILE A 280 2.19 -0.06 -13.30
C ILE A 280 2.98 0.45 -12.10
N SER A 281 3.79 1.48 -12.32
CA SER A 281 4.57 2.15 -11.28
C SER A 281 4.50 3.68 -11.45
N GLU A 282 4.92 4.42 -10.43
CA GLU A 282 5.08 5.87 -10.56
C GLU A 282 6.25 6.19 -11.49
N LEU A 283 6.01 7.09 -12.45
CA LEU A 283 7.04 7.64 -13.30
C LEU A 283 8.08 8.34 -12.41
N GLN A 284 9.30 7.81 -12.37
CA GLN A 284 10.42 8.43 -11.66
C GLN A 284 10.92 9.63 -12.46
N SER A 285 10.15 10.73 -12.47
CA SER A 285 10.46 11.86 -13.34
C SER A 285 11.67 12.65 -12.84
N LYS A 286 12.52 13.11 -13.76
CA LYS A 286 13.18 14.42 -13.59
C LYS A 286 12.34 15.59 -14.15
N SER A 287 11.17 15.35 -14.75
CA SER A 287 10.25 16.42 -15.18
C SER A 287 8.90 15.84 -15.63
N ALA A 288 7.82 16.18 -14.95
CA ALA A 288 6.45 15.97 -15.43
C ALA A 288 5.91 17.30 -16.00
N THR A 289 5.56 17.33 -17.29
CA THR A 289 4.89 18.48 -17.92
C THR A 289 3.38 18.44 -17.71
N THR A 290 2.81 19.63 -17.55
CA THR A 290 1.44 19.90 -17.08
C THR A 290 0.33 19.39 -18.00
N LEU A 291 -0.76 18.94 -17.36
CA LEU A 291 -2.06 18.57 -17.94
C LEU A 291 -2.64 19.72 -18.78
N SER A 292 -2.50 19.66 -20.10
CA SER A 292 -3.47 20.27 -21.01
C SER A 292 -3.45 19.53 -22.34
N LYS A 293 -4.65 19.17 -22.80
CA LYS A 293 -5.00 18.39 -24.01
C LYS A 293 -5.01 16.87 -23.82
N ARG A 294 -6.21 16.32 -23.63
CA ARG A 294 -6.81 15.37 -24.60
C ARG A 294 -8.30 15.12 -24.35
N MET A 295 -8.96 14.79 -25.45
CA MET A 295 -10.39 14.69 -25.70
C MET A 295 -11.02 13.41 -25.12
N PRO A 296 -12.35 13.38 -24.92
CA PRO A 296 -13.10 12.16 -24.60
C PRO A 296 -13.06 11.19 -25.80
N TYR A 297 -12.56 9.97 -25.59
CA TYR A 297 -12.66 8.89 -26.58
C TYR A 297 -13.63 7.82 -26.05
N SER A 298 -14.72 7.57 -26.79
CA SER A 298 -15.65 6.48 -26.54
C SER A 298 -15.37 5.34 -27.52
N ILE A 299 -15.13 4.13 -27.01
CA ILE A 299 -15.17 2.93 -27.85
C ILE A 299 -16.64 2.46 -27.90
N PRO A 300 -17.20 2.16 -29.09
CA PRO A 300 -18.49 1.50 -29.20
C PRO A 300 -18.32 0.03 -28.81
N TYR A 301 -19.08 -0.42 -27.81
CA TYR A 301 -19.31 -1.85 -27.61
C TYR A 301 -20.24 -2.33 -28.72
N GLU A 302 -19.80 -3.24 -29.58
CA GLU A 302 -20.74 -4.09 -30.30
C GLU A 302 -21.14 -5.27 -29.39
N LYS A 303 -22.44 -5.57 -29.43
CA LYS A 303 -23.18 -6.47 -28.53
C LYS A 303 -22.77 -7.93 -28.67
#